data_AF-V5TAX9-F1
#
_entry.id   AF-V5TAX9-F1
#
_cell.length_a   1.000
_cell.length_b   1.000
_cell.length_c   1.000
_cell.angle_alpha   90.00
_cell.angle_beta   90.00
_cell.angle_gamma   90.00
#
_symmetry.space_group_name_H-M   'P 1'
#
loop_
_entity.id
_entity.type
_entity.pdbx_description
1 polymer ?
#
loop_
_entity_poly.entity_id
_entity_poly.type
_entity_poly.pdbx_seq_one_letter_code
_entity_poly.pdbx_strand_id
1 'polypeptide(L)'
;MSEKEQNYECPECGADLIRLKNKKTGKGFYWMCSEFREGCETFMDDKKGKPVPRKNPTYAKINCPKCNSKLRQLEGANGKFWGCTNYPECKNTLPDYEDEPVIFATTDEKCPKCNSEIKQKLSYSSGLFWSCSNYPDCKESFPDDSGKPLFLASTDIKCPKCDKPLRQIKGPKGLFWGCTGYKEGCEVTFEDLEGQPDMEEVES
;
A
#
# COMPACT_ATOMS: atom_id res chain seq x y z
N MET A 1 -3.33 37.40 -31.32
CA MET A 1 -3.85 37.44 -29.94
C MET A 1 -2.66 37.27 -29.02
N SER A 2 -2.28 38.33 -28.30
CA SER A 2 -1.12 38.33 -27.42
C SER A 2 -1.43 37.42 -26.22
N GLU A 3 -0.74 36.28 -26.14
CA GLU A 3 -0.73 35.47 -24.93
C GLU A 3 -0.03 36.31 -23.85
N LYS A 4 -0.75 36.63 -22.77
CA LYS A 4 -0.19 37.37 -21.63
C LYS A 4 0.99 36.57 -21.09
N GLU A 5 2.19 37.15 -21.10
CA GLU A 5 3.34 36.65 -20.35
C GLU A 5 2.95 36.59 -18.88
N GLN A 6 2.65 35.38 -18.39
CA GLN A 6 2.36 35.17 -16.98
C GLN A 6 3.69 35.19 -16.23
N ASN A 7 3.95 36.28 -15.51
CA ASN A 7 5.11 36.43 -14.66
C ASN A 7 4.88 35.67 -13.34
N TYR A 8 5.84 34.85 -12.94
CA TYR A 8 5.79 34.10 -11.68
C TYR A 8 6.96 34.49 -10.79
N GLU A 9 6.70 34.73 -9.51
CA GLU A 9 7.71 35.16 -8.55
C GLU A 9 8.33 33.96 -7.80
N CYS A 10 9.61 34.08 -7.49
CA CYS A 10 10.38 33.09 -6.74
C CYS A 10 9.96 33.11 -5.27
N PRO A 11 9.61 31.97 -4.67
CA PRO A 11 9.15 31.92 -3.28
C PRO A 11 10.23 32.27 -2.25
N GLU A 12 11.53 32.18 -2.61
CA GLU A 12 12.64 32.42 -1.69
C GLU A 12 13.11 33.89 -1.68
N CYS A 13 13.09 34.58 -2.82
CA CYS A 13 13.64 35.93 -2.95
C CYS A 13 12.70 36.95 -3.62
N GLY A 14 11.54 36.52 -4.13
CA GLY A 14 10.58 37.39 -4.81
C GLY A 14 10.94 37.78 -6.24
N ALA A 15 12.13 37.43 -6.74
CA ALA A 15 12.52 37.72 -8.12
C ALA A 15 11.77 36.87 -9.15
N ASP A 16 11.85 37.23 -10.43
CA ASP A 16 11.11 36.55 -11.48
C ASP A 16 11.62 35.10 -11.72
N LEU A 17 10.71 34.19 -12.02
CA LEU A 17 11.02 32.83 -12.44
C LEU A 17 11.09 32.74 -13.96
N ILE A 18 12.20 32.19 -14.46
CA ILE A 18 12.45 31.98 -15.89
C ILE A 18 12.17 30.52 -16.25
N ARG A 19 11.35 30.32 -17.29
CA ARG A 19 11.03 28.99 -17.84
C ARG A 19 12.08 28.55 -18.85
N LEU A 20 12.77 27.45 -18.59
CA LEU A 20 13.87 26.92 -19.41
C LEU A 20 13.57 25.50 -19.91
N LYS A 21 14.03 25.16 -21.12
CA LYS A 21 13.95 23.78 -21.64
C LYS A 21 15.00 22.88 -20.99
N ASN A 22 14.63 21.64 -20.67
CA ASN A 22 15.59 20.68 -20.12
C ASN A 22 16.54 20.17 -21.21
N LYS A 23 17.78 20.67 -21.22
CA LYS A 23 18.83 20.27 -22.18
C LYS A 23 19.34 18.84 -21.97
N LYS A 24 19.26 18.29 -20.74
CA LYS A 24 19.76 16.93 -20.43
C LYS A 24 18.83 15.84 -20.96
N THR A 25 17.52 16.01 -20.76
CA THR A 25 16.52 15.02 -21.20
C THR A 25 15.96 15.32 -22.59
N GLY A 26 16.14 16.55 -23.09
CA GLY A 26 15.52 17.05 -24.33
C GLY A 26 14.00 17.17 -24.27
N LYS A 27 13.38 16.82 -23.13
CA LYS A 27 11.93 16.75 -22.92
C LYS A 27 11.55 17.55 -21.68
N GLY A 28 10.54 18.41 -21.84
CA GLY A 28 9.97 19.20 -20.75
C GLY A 28 10.67 20.54 -20.50
N PHE A 29 10.07 21.30 -19.60
CA PHE A 29 10.56 22.60 -19.11
C PHE A 29 10.75 22.53 -17.60
N TYR A 30 11.52 23.46 -17.05
CA TYR A 30 11.62 23.71 -15.62
C TYR A 30 11.70 25.21 -15.39
N TRP A 31 11.46 25.64 -14.16
CA TRP A 31 11.53 27.03 -13.75
C TRP A 31 12.75 27.24 -12.86
N MET A 32 13.39 28.40 -13.00
CA MET A 32 14.59 28.78 -12.26
C MET A 32 14.51 30.26 -11.91
N CYS A 33 15.01 30.65 -10.74
CA CYS A 33 15.12 32.06 -10.36
C CYS A 33 15.96 32.86 -11.36
N SER A 34 15.54 34.09 -11.70
CA SER A 34 16.31 35.03 -12.52
C SER A 34 17.65 35.38 -11.86
N GLU A 35 17.63 35.54 -10.53
CA GLU A 35 18.79 35.87 -9.70
C GLU A 35 19.61 34.64 -9.29
N PHE A 36 19.58 33.58 -10.10
CA PHE A 36 20.41 32.40 -9.90
C PHE A 36 21.91 32.74 -9.79
N ARG A 37 22.36 33.74 -10.55
CA ARG A 37 23.76 34.21 -10.52
C ARG A 37 24.09 35.03 -9.28
N GLU A 38 23.10 35.63 -8.64
CA GLU A 38 23.26 36.40 -7.39
C GLU A 38 23.11 35.51 -6.15
N GLY A 39 22.92 34.19 -6.33
CA GLY A 39 22.98 33.18 -5.27
C GLY A 39 21.64 32.49 -4.97
N CYS A 40 20.53 32.87 -5.63
CA CYS A 40 19.26 32.21 -5.42
C CYS A 40 19.14 30.92 -6.28
N GLU A 41 19.54 29.79 -5.70
CA GLU A 41 19.54 28.48 -6.39
C GLU A 41 18.17 27.78 -6.47
N THR A 42 17.08 28.55 -6.48
CA THR A 42 15.72 27.99 -6.51
C THR A 42 15.39 27.41 -7.89
N PHE A 43 15.03 26.14 -7.89
CA PHE A 43 14.50 25.42 -9.05
C PHE A 43 13.13 24.83 -8.77
N MET A 44 12.25 24.92 -9.76
CA MET A 44 10.87 24.43 -9.69
C MET A 44 10.56 23.60 -10.94
N ASP A 45 9.63 22.65 -10.83
CA ASP A 45 9.18 21.85 -11.96
C ASP A 45 8.11 22.60 -12.76
N ASP A 46 7.99 22.32 -14.06
CA ASP A 46 6.92 22.86 -14.90
C ASP A 46 5.72 21.91 -14.91
N LYS A 47 4.59 22.38 -14.39
CA LYS A 47 3.31 21.66 -14.51
C LYS A 47 2.36 22.46 -15.39
N LYS A 48 2.29 22.10 -16.67
CA LYS A 48 1.46 22.77 -17.69
C LYS A 48 1.76 24.28 -17.80
N GLY A 49 3.02 24.66 -17.80
CA GLY A 49 3.43 26.07 -17.90
C GLY A 49 3.35 26.87 -16.60
N LYS A 50 3.25 26.20 -15.44
CA LYS A 50 3.27 26.85 -14.12
C LYS A 50 4.42 26.27 -13.27
N PRO A 51 5.14 27.11 -12.50
CA PRO A 51 6.13 26.63 -11.55
C PRO A 51 5.43 25.91 -10.40
N VAL A 52 5.91 24.72 -10.07
CA VAL A 52 5.52 24.00 -8.84
C VAL A 52 6.78 23.62 -8.06
N PRO A 53 6.76 23.68 -6.71
CA PRO A 53 7.90 23.27 -5.91
C PRO A 53 8.34 21.85 -6.29
N ARG A 54 9.65 21.65 -6.45
CA ARG A 54 10.21 20.31 -6.63
C ARG A 54 9.93 19.50 -5.37
N LYS A 55 9.15 18.42 -5.51
CA LYS A 55 9.01 17.46 -4.42
C LYS A 55 10.34 16.74 -4.25
N ASN A 56 10.89 16.75 -3.04
CA ASN A 56 12.00 15.86 -2.72
C ASN A 56 11.54 14.41 -2.93
N PRO A 57 12.32 13.57 -3.63
CA PRO A 57 11.95 12.18 -3.83
C PRO A 57 11.86 11.48 -2.47
N THR A 58 10.67 10.97 -2.15
CA THR A 58 10.47 10.10 -0.99
C THR A 58 11.15 8.76 -1.27
N TYR A 59 12.04 8.33 -0.39
CA TYR A 59 12.71 7.04 -0.48
C TYR A 59 12.11 6.05 0.50
N ALA A 60 12.01 4.79 0.08
CA ALA A 60 11.56 3.74 0.96
C ALA A 60 12.62 3.44 2.03
N LYS A 61 12.16 2.96 3.19
CA LYS A 61 13.05 2.40 4.23
C LYS A 61 13.74 1.12 3.75
N ILE A 62 13.11 0.39 2.83
CA ILE A 62 13.64 -0.85 2.24
C ILE A 62 14.32 -0.61 0.89
N ASN A 63 15.31 -1.45 0.58
CA ASN A 63 15.94 -1.48 -0.73
C ASN A 63 15.14 -2.33 -1.72
N CYS A 64 15.41 -2.11 -3.00
CA CYS A 64 14.84 -2.88 -4.10
C CYS A 64 15.22 -4.36 -3.96
N PRO A 65 14.26 -5.30 -3.89
CA PRO A 65 14.54 -6.71 -3.67
C PRO A 65 15.33 -7.37 -4.83
N LYS A 66 15.33 -6.73 -6.01
CA LYS A 66 15.98 -7.30 -7.21
C LYS A 66 17.46 -6.91 -7.37
N CYS A 67 17.85 -5.74 -6.89
CA CYS A 67 19.21 -5.20 -7.14
C CYS A 67 19.80 -4.44 -5.94
N ASN A 68 19.09 -4.43 -4.80
CA ASN A 68 19.49 -3.77 -3.56
C ASN A 68 19.72 -2.24 -3.64
N SER A 69 19.38 -1.60 -4.77
CA SER A 69 19.37 -0.13 -4.89
C SER A 69 18.17 0.48 -4.16
N LYS A 70 18.20 1.78 -3.88
CA LYS A 70 17.07 2.48 -3.23
C LYS A 70 15.80 2.42 -4.08
N LEU A 71 14.64 2.50 -3.42
CA LEU A 71 13.34 2.70 -4.06
C LEU A 71 12.88 4.14 -3.83
N ARG A 72 12.31 4.77 -4.86
CA ARG A 72 11.70 6.10 -4.78
C ARG A 72 10.21 6.02 -5.07
N GLN A 73 9.41 6.81 -4.37
CA GLN A 73 7.98 6.94 -4.64
C GLN A 73 7.77 7.75 -5.92
N LEU A 74 6.92 7.25 -6.80
CA LEU A 74 6.56 7.83 -8.10
C LEU A 74 5.05 7.85 -8.23
N GLU A 75 4.53 8.73 -9.08
CA GLU A 75 3.11 8.86 -9.36
C GLU A 75 2.84 8.47 -10.82
N GLY A 76 1.98 7.47 -11.03
CA GLY A 76 1.58 6.96 -12.34
C GLY A 76 0.08 7.11 -12.58
N ALA A 77 -0.41 6.57 -13.70
CA ALA A 77 -1.83 6.62 -14.05
C ALA A 77 -2.74 5.92 -13.02
N ASN A 78 -2.23 4.87 -12.36
CA ASN A 78 -2.94 4.08 -11.36
C ASN A 78 -2.65 4.52 -9.91
N GLY A 79 -2.10 5.71 -9.72
CA GLY A 79 -1.71 6.22 -8.40
C GLY A 79 -0.21 6.06 -8.09
N LYS A 80 0.13 6.13 -6.80
CA LYS A 80 1.52 6.07 -6.33
C LYS A 80 2.08 4.64 -6.46
N PHE A 81 3.38 4.53 -6.71
CA PHE A 81 4.12 3.29 -6.74
C PHE A 81 5.60 3.53 -6.43
N TRP A 82 6.33 2.49 -6.08
CA TRP A 82 7.75 2.56 -5.73
C TRP A 82 8.61 2.03 -6.88
N GLY A 83 9.42 2.89 -7.47
CA GLY A 83 10.35 2.53 -8.55
C GLY A 83 11.79 2.43 -8.08
N CYS A 84 12.53 1.45 -8.62
CA CYS A 84 13.98 1.35 -8.39
C CYS A 84 14.72 2.60 -8.91
N THR A 85 15.65 3.13 -8.12
CA THR A 85 16.47 4.28 -8.53
C THR A 85 17.48 3.92 -9.62
N ASN A 86 17.81 2.64 -9.79
CA ASN A 86 18.72 2.14 -10.82
C ASN A 86 18.04 1.90 -12.18
N TYR A 87 16.91 2.56 -12.44
CA TYR A 87 16.29 2.57 -13.77
C TYR A 87 17.19 3.34 -14.76
N PRO A 88 17.40 2.88 -16.01
CA PRO A 88 16.67 1.82 -16.72
C PRO A 88 17.21 0.40 -16.51
N GLU A 89 18.38 0.22 -15.89
CA GLU A 89 19.04 -1.07 -15.68
C GLU A 89 18.20 -2.02 -14.82
N CYS A 90 17.52 -1.49 -13.80
CA CYS A 90 16.56 -2.23 -12.99
C CYS A 90 15.16 -1.62 -13.11
N LYS A 91 14.27 -2.33 -13.81
CA LYS A 91 12.87 -1.94 -14.03
C LYS A 91 11.91 -2.42 -12.94
N ASN A 92 12.43 -2.86 -11.80
CA ASN A 92 11.58 -3.37 -10.72
C ASN A 92 10.74 -2.24 -10.11
N THR A 93 9.46 -2.52 -9.89
CA THR A 93 8.51 -1.62 -9.25
C THR A 93 7.72 -2.38 -8.20
N LEU A 94 7.41 -1.72 -7.08
CA LEU A 94 6.53 -2.23 -6.04
C LEU A 94 5.28 -1.33 -5.95
N PRO A 95 4.10 -1.88 -5.66
CA PRO A 95 2.93 -1.08 -5.36
C PRO A 95 3.13 -0.26 -4.08
N ASP A 96 2.42 0.87 -3.99
CA ASP A 96 2.32 1.70 -2.79
C ASP A 96 1.04 1.34 -2.02
N TYR A 97 1.17 1.19 -0.71
CA TYR A 97 0.04 1.10 0.21
C TYR A 97 0.35 1.97 1.43
N GLU A 98 -0.52 2.96 1.70
CA GLU A 98 -0.34 3.91 2.80
C GLU A 98 1.07 4.56 2.85
N ASP A 99 1.58 4.97 1.68
CA ASP A 99 2.91 5.58 1.55
C ASP A 99 4.08 4.66 1.96
N GLU A 100 3.88 3.34 1.92
CA GLU A 100 4.94 2.33 2.06
C GLU A 100 4.95 1.33 0.89
N PRO A 101 6.12 0.80 0.49
CA PRO A 101 6.22 -0.21 -0.55
C PRO A 101 5.74 -1.57 -0.08
N VAL A 102 4.92 -2.22 -0.90
CA VAL A 102 4.47 -3.59 -0.66
C VAL A 102 5.33 -4.56 -1.48
N ILE A 103 6.00 -5.49 -0.81
CA ILE A 103 6.63 -6.64 -1.46
C ILE A 103 5.60 -7.77 -1.49
N PHE A 104 5.24 -8.26 -2.68
CA PHE A 104 4.48 -9.50 -2.77
C PHE A 104 5.40 -10.66 -2.38
N ALA A 105 5.32 -11.07 -1.12
CA ALA A 105 6.14 -12.15 -0.59
C ALA A 105 5.47 -13.52 -0.79
N THR A 106 6.31 -14.54 -0.85
CA THR A 106 5.95 -15.93 -0.54
C THR A 106 6.35 -16.20 0.90
N THR A 107 5.59 -17.05 1.58
CA THR A 107 5.93 -17.53 2.92
C THR A 107 6.30 -19.01 2.85
N ASP A 108 7.10 -19.48 3.80
CA ASP A 108 7.40 -20.91 3.96
C ASP A 108 6.19 -21.69 4.50
N GLU A 109 5.24 -20.97 5.12
CA GLU A 109 3.98 -21.53 5.60
C GLU A 109 3.14 -22.08 4.43
N LYS A 110 2.66 -23.31 4.61
CA LYS A 110 1.83 -23.99 3.60
C LYS A 110 0.35 -23.77 3.87
N CYS A 111 -0.44 -23.78 2.79
CA CYS A 111 -1.88 -23.71 2.90
C CYS A 111 -2.41 -24.90 3.71
N PRO A 112 -3.12 -24.70 4.83
CA PRO A 112 -3.60 -25.79 5.70
C PRO A 112 -4.55 -26.76 5.00
N LYS A 113 -5.18 -26.34 3.89
CA LYS A 113 -6.15 -27.16 3.14
C LYS A 113 -5.53 -28.07 2.08
N CYS A 114 -4.49 -27.60 1.39
CA CYS A 114 -3.95 -28.30 0.21
C CYS A 114 -2.43 -28.38 0.18
N ASN A 115 -1.76 -27.91 1.25
CA ASN A 115 -0.31 -27.90 1.42
C ASN A 115 0.48 -27.15 0.33
N SER A 116 -0.20 -26.37 -0.52
CA SER A 116 0.43 -25.53 -1.53
C SER A 116 0.98 -24.25 -0.92
N GLU A 117 1.88 -23.58 -1.63
CA GLU A 117 2.44 -22.29 -1.22
C GLU A 117 1.36 -21.20 -1.09
N ILE A 118 1.66 -20.18 -0.29
CA ILE A 118 0.79 -19.02 -0.10
C ILE A 118 1.52 -17.78 -0.57
N LYS A 119 0.81 -16.93 -1.31
CA LYS A 119 1.34 -15.68 -1.88
C LYS A 119 0.62 -14.49 -1.28
N GLN A 120 1.35 -13.48 -0.85
CA GLN A 120 0.78 -12.21 -0.44
C GLN A 120 0.25 -11.45 -1.66
N LYS A 121 -0.91 -10.83 -1.51
CA LYS A 121 -1.63 -10.06 -2.53
C LYS A 121 -2.22 -8.81 -1.89
N LEU A 122 -2.55 -7.82 -2.72
CA LEU A 122 -3.22 -6.60 -2.31
C LEU A 122 -4.68 -6.65 -2.80
N SER A 123 -5.61 -6.40 -1.88
CA SER A 123 -7.02 -6.16 -2.17
C SER A 123 -7.32 -4.67 -2.05
N TYR A 124 -8.05 -4.11 -3.02
CA TYR A 124 -8.48 -2.71 -2.97
C TYR A 124 -9.43 -2.42 -1.81
N SER A 125 -10.25 -3.39 -1.39
CA SER A 125 -11.24 -3.22 -0.32
C SER A 125 -10.73 -3.60 1.06
N SER A 126 -9.74 -4.48 1.12
CA SER A 126 -9.41 -5.23 2.35
C SER A 126 -7.94 -5.10 2.76
N GLY A 127 -7.13 -4.34 2.00
CA GLY A 127 -5.69 -4.24 2.22
C GLY A 127 -4.94 -5.53 1.83
N LEU A 128 -3.82 -5.79 2.49
CA LEU A 128 -3.01 -6.98 2.23
C LEU A 128 -3.70 -8.25 2.71
N PHE A 129 -3.59 -9.30 1.90
CA PHE A 129 -4.06 -10.64 2.25
C PHE A 129 -3.18 -11.68 1.60
N TRP A 130 -3.19 -12.88 2.16
CA TRP A 130 -2.47 -14.03 1.64
C TRP A 130 -3.43 -14.96 0.92
N SER A 131 -3.08 -15.46 -0.26
CA SER A 131 -3.93 -16.41 -1.00
C SER A 131 -3.16 -17.67 -1.37
N CYS A 132 -3.85 -18.81 -1.35
CA CYS A 132 -3.29 -20.05 -1.87
C CYS A 132 -2.81 -19.90 -3.33
N SER A 133 -1.63 -20.44 -3.63
CA SER A 133 -1.05 -20.43 -4.98
C SER A 133 -1.83 -21.30 -5.97
N ASN A 134 -2.51 -22.34 -5.47
CA ASN A 134 -3.30 -23.29 -6.26
C ASN A 134 -4.71 -22.79 -6.62
N TYR A 135 -4.92 -21.47 -6.68
CA TYR A 135 -6.17 -20.90 -7.20
C TYR A 135 -6.27 -21.17 -8.71
N PRO A 136 -7.42 -21.59 -9.27
CA PRO A 136 -8.77 -21.55 -8.68
C PRO A 136 -9.20 -22.79 -7.87
N ASP A 137 -8.40 -23.86 -7.88
CA ASP A 137 -8.76 -25.15 -7.26
C ASP A 137 -8.80 -25.07 -5.73
N CYS A 138 -7.92 -24.27 -5.14
CA CYS A 138 -7.95 -23.92 -3.73
C CYS A 138 -8.21 -22.41 -3.55
N LYS A 139 -9.38 -22.06 -3.02
CA LYS A 139 -9.86 -20.68 -2.82
C LYS A 139 -9.56 -20.09 -1.44
N GLU A 140 -8.69 -20.73 -0.67
CA GLU A 140 -8.33 -20.25 0.66
C GLU A 140 -7.58 -18.92 0.60
N SER A 141 -7.97 -18.02 1.50
CA SER A 141 -7.35 -16.72 1.70
C SER A 141 -7.25 -16.41 3.18
N PHE A 142 -6.15 -15.79 3.59
CA PHE A 142 -5.82 -15.50 4.98
C PHE A 142 -5.56 -14.00 5.13
N PRO A 143 -6.07 -13.36 6.19
CA PRO A 143 -5.70 -11.99 6.49
C PRO A 143 -4.20 -11.82 6.66
N ASP A 144 -3.68 -10.65 6.35
CA ASP A 144 -2.31 -10.29 6.73
C ASP A 144 -2.24 -9.95 8.23
N ASP A 145 -1.26 -10.54 8.90
CA ASP A 145 -0.84 -10.17 10.23
C ASP A 145 0.66 -9.85 10.23
N SER A 146 0.97 -8.55 10.09
CA SER A 146 2.35 -8.05 10.08
C SER A 146 3.26 -8.76 9.07
N GLY A 147 2.74 -9.01 7.87
CA GLY A 147 3.48 -9.71 6.81
C GLY A 147 3.51 -11.24 6.93
N LYS A 148 2.60 -11.83 7.71
CA LYS A 148 2.39 -13.28 7.77
C LYS A 148 0.92 -13.64 7.54
N PRO A 149 0.61 -14.81 6.96
CA PRO A 149 -0.77 -15.28 6.88
C PRO A 149 -1.30 -15.61 8.28
N LEU A 150 -2.46 -15.07 8.62
CA LEU A 150 -3.17 -15.45 9.83
C LEU A 150 -4.18 -16.57 9.53
N PHE A 151 -3.89 -17.77 10.05
CA PHE A 151 -4.77 -18.93 9.91
C PHE A 151 -5.89 -18.87 10.95
N LEU A 152 -6.98 -18.18 10.61
CA LEU A 152 -8.16 -18.10 11.46
C LEU A 152 -8.89 -19.45 11.49
N ALA A 153 -9.14 -19.96 12.69
CA ALA A 153 -9.81 -21.23 12.87
C ALA A 153 -11.31 -21.12 12.56
N SER A 154 -11.85 -22.18 11.95
CA SER A 154 -13.27 -22.49 11.91
C SER A 154 -13.50 -23.70 12.80
N THR A 155 -14.55 -23.69 13.62
CA THR A 155 -14.91 -24.81 14.49
C THR A 155 -16.32 -25.29 14.18
N ASP A 156 -16.56 -26.57 14.51
CA ASP A 156 -17.87 -27.20 14.49
C ASP A 156 -18.76 -26.78 15.69
N ILE A 157 -18.24 -25.95 16.60
CA ILE A 157 -19.00 -25.36 17.70
C ILE A 157 -20.09 -24.47 17.11
N LYS A 158 -21.33 -24.83 17.46
CA LYS A 158 -22.54 -24.14 17.02
C LYS A 158 -22.84 -22.95 17.91
N CYS A 159 -23.34 -21.89 17.29
CA CYS A 159 -23.84 -20.72 17.99
C CYS A 159 -25.09 -21.08 18.82
N PRO A 160 -25.14 -20.79 20.12
CA PRO A 160 -26.28 -21.14 20.98
C PRO A 160 -27.60 -20.44 20.61
N LYS A 161 -27.55 -19.34 19.84
CA LYS A 161 -28.74 -18.57 19.43
C LYS A 161 -29.37 -19.05 18.13
N CYS A 162 -28.57 -19.57 17.19
CA CYS A 162 -29.05 -19.87 15.83
C CYS A 162 -28.48 -21.14 15.21
N ASP A 163 -27.75 -21.95 15.98
CA ASP A 163 -27.14 -23.23 15.59
C ASP A 163 -26.12 -23.19 14.45
N LYS A 164 -25.82 -22.02 13.89
CA LYS A 164 -24.81 -21.85 12.85
C LYS A 164 -23.39 -21.92 13.41
N PRO A 165 -22.40 -22.36 12.63
CA PRO A 165 -21.03 -22.48 13.10
C PRO A 165 -20.44 -21.12 13.47
N LEU A 166 -19.55 -21.14 14.46
CA LEU A 166 -18.72 -20.02 14.84
C LEU A 166 -17.43 -19.99 14.00
N ARG A 167 -16.91 -18.78 13.77
CA ARG A 167 -15.62 -18.57 13.11
C ARG A 167 -14.79 -17.56 13.88
N GLN A 168 -13.47 -17.74 13.88
CA GLN A 168 -12.55 -16.79 14.48
C GLN A 168 -12.40 -15.56 13.57
N ILE A 169 -12.32 -14.38 14.15
CA ILE A 169 -12.24 -13.09 13.46
C ILE A 169 -11.19 -12.23 14.15
N LYS A 170 -10.36 -11.53 13.37
CA LYS A 170 -9.42 -10.51 13.87
C LYS A 170 -10.15 -9.18 14.05
N GLY A 171 -10.34 -8.78 15.30
CA GLY A 171 -10.88 -7.48 15.69
C GLY A 171 -9.80 -6.48 16.14
N PRO A 172 -10.18 -5.25 16.45
CA PRO A 172 -9.26 -4.23 16.94
C PRO A 172 -8.69 -4.55 18.34
N LYS A 173 -9.43 -5.32 19.16
CA LYS A 173 -9.03 -5.72 20.52
C LYS A 173 -8.35 -7.09 20.59
N GLY A 174 -8.22 -7.79 19.46
CA GLY A 174 -7.70 -9.16 19.43
C GLY A 174 -8.59 -10.09 18.59
N LEU A 175 -8.32 -11.40 18.72
CA LEU A 175 -9.15 -12.44 18.13
C LEU A 175 -10.44 -12.61 18.93
N PHE A 176 -11.53 -12.88 18.23
CA PHE A 176 -12.81 -13.22 18.84
C PHE A 176 -13.58 -14.18 17.92
N TRP A 177 -14.53 -14.89 18.49
CA TRP A 177 -15.40 -15.79 17.75
C TRP A 177 -16.71 -15.10 17.41
N GLY A 178 -17.11 -15.16 16.14
CA GLY A 178 -18.36 -14.60 15.67
C GLY A 178 -19.22 -15.62 14.95
N CYS A 179 -20.54 -15.50 15.08
CA CYS A 179 -21.46 -16.34 14.33
C CYS A 179 -21.35 -16.09 12.81
N THR A 180 -21.29 -17.17 12.02
CA THR A 180 -21.38 -17.07 10.55
C THR A 180 -22.72 -16.50 10.07
N GLY A 181 -23.77 -16.61 10.89
CA GLY A 181 -25.09 -16.03 10.68
C GLY A 181 -25.22 -14.53 10.95
N TYR A 182 -24.11 -13.80 11.16
CA TYR A 182 -24.13 -12.35 11.42
C TYR A 182 -24.93 -11.56 10.37
N LYS A 183 -24.75 -11.90 9.08
CA LYS A 183 -25.48 -11.24 7.98
C LYS A 183 -26.99 -11.49 8.00
N GLU A 184 -27.44 -12.52 8.71
CA GLU A 184 -28.84 -12.89 8.87
C GLU A 184 -29.42 -12.41 10.21
N GLY A 185 -28.68 -11.58 10.95
CA GLY A 185 -29.12 -10.94 12.20
C GLY A 185 -28.63 -11.58 13.49
N CYS A 186 -27.72 -12.56 13.42
CA CYS A 186 -27.15 -13.18 14.63
C CYS A 186 -25.85 -12.48 15.07
N GLU A 187 -25.96 -11.57 16.04
CA GLU A 187 -24.84 -10.74 16.52
C GLU A 187 -24.04 -11.36 17.70
N VAL A 188 -24.22 -12.66 17.97
CA VAL A 188 -23.50 -13.33 19.07
C VAL A 188 -22.00 -13.42 18.74
N THR A 189 -21.20 -13.01 19.71
CA THR A 189 -19.74 -13.10 19.71
C THR A 189 -19.22 -13.65 21.02
N PHE A 190 -18.07 -14.33 20.99
CA PHE A 190 -17.37 -14.85 22.17
C PHE A 190 -15.91 -14.40 22.15
N GLU A 191 -15.30 -14.28 23.32
CA GLU A 191 -13.86 -14.04 23.41
C GLU A 191 -13.08 -15.26 22.93
N ASP A 192 -11.84 -15.05 22.48
CA ASP A 192 -10.95 -16.13 22.07
C ASP A 192 -10.06 -16.56 23.24
N LEU A 193 -10.26 -17.80 23.71
CA LEU A 193 -9.41 -18.48 24.67
C LEU A 193 -8.58 -19.54 23.95
N GLU A 194 -7.32 -19.21 23.67
CA GLU A 194 -6.35 -20.11 23.02
C GLU A 194 -6.87 -20.76 21.72
N GLY A 195 -7.62 -20.01 20.91
CA GLY A 195 -8.21 -20.53 19.67
C GLY A 195 -9.51 -21.30 19.85
N GLN A 196 -10.21 -21.15 20.98
CA GLN A 196 -11.56 -21.65 21.22
C GLN A 196 -12.49 -20.53 21.72
N PRO A 197 -13.79 -20.56 21.40
CA PRO A 197 -14.75 -19.61 21.93
C PRO A 197 -14.96 -19.82 23.42
N ASP A 198 -14.77 -18.77 24.21
CA ASP A 198 -15.21 -18.76 25.61
C ASP A 198 -16.74 -18.74 25.68
N MET A 199 -17.34 -19.85 26.10
CA MET A 199 -18.79 -19.97 26.24
C MET A 199 -19.25 -19.96 27.70
N GLU A 200 -18.36 -19.62 28.65
CA GLU A 200 -18.70 -19.62 30.09
C GLU A 200 -19.83 -18.64 30.44
N GLU A 201 -20.01 -17.57 29.65
CA GLU A 201 -21.07 -16.57 29.90
C GLU A 201 -22.48 -16.96 29.41
N VAL A 202 -22.68 -18.15 28.83
CA VAL A 202 -24.00 -18.58 28.31
C VAL A 202 -24.84 -19.35 29.34
N GLU A 203 -24.25 -19.78 30.45
CA GLU A 203 -24.93 -20.48 31.54
C GLU A 203 -25.18 -19.54 32.74
N SER A 204 -26.11 -18.60 32.61
CA SER A 204 -26.64 -17.77 33.71
C SER A 204 -28.12 -17.47 33.53
#